data_AF-A0A844G8X4-F1
#
_entry.id   AF-A0A844G8X4-F1
#
_cell.length_a   1.000
_cell.length_b   1.000
_cell.length_c   1.000
_cell.angle_alpha   90.00
_cell.angle_beta   90.00
_cell.angle_gamma   90.00
#
_symmetry.space_group_name_H-M   'P 1'
#
loop_
_entity.id
_entity.type
_entity.pdbx_description
1 polymer ?
#
loop_
_entity_poly.entity_id
_entity_poly.type
_entity_poly.pdbx_seq_one_letter_code
_entity_poly.pdbx_strand_id
1 'polypeptide(L)' 'MSVYANAADVLPSELLKAVQKHWRGLLYIPPVNYKSKADKNFVQNMVASGTPIGEVADMIGLTPRRIYQIQKKNRE' A
#
# COMPACT_ATOMS: atom_id res chain seq x y z
N MET A 1 20.38 -11.49 0.97
CA MET A 1 19.50 -11.23 2.12
C MET A 1 18.08 -11.57 1.72
N SER A 2 17.39 -12.43 2.47
CA SER A 2 15.96 -12.69 2.24
C SER A 2 15.18 -11.44 2.60
N VAL A 3 14.32 -10.96 1.69
CA VAL A 3 13.43 -9.81 1.92
C VAL A 3 12.31 -10.15 2.90
N TYR A 4 12.12 -11.45 3.19
CA TYR A 4 11.09 -11.96 4.10
C TYR A 4 11.73 -12.66 5.31
N ALA A 5 11.20 -12.37 6.49
CA ALA A 5 11.48 -13.10 7.72
C ALA A 5 10.41 -14.17 7.97
N ASN A 6 10.77 -15.29 8.59
CA ASN A 6 9.78 -16.26 9.02
C ASN A 6 8.93 -15.64 10.13
N ALA A 7 7.61 -15.79 10.05
CA ALA A 7 6.70 -15.22 11.04
C ALA A 7 6.93 -15.79 12.45
N ALA A 8 7.44 -17.03 12.57
CA ALA A 8 7.80 -17.63 13.86
C ALA A 8 8.99 -16.94 14.54
N ASP A 9 9.85 -16.26 13.77
CA ASP A 9 11.03 -15.56 14.29
C ASP A 9 10.72 -14.12 14.73
N VAL A 10 9.57 -13.58 14.32
CA VAL A 10 9.23 -12.15 14.49
C VAL A 10 7.96 -11.93 15.32
N LEU A 11 6.95 -12.79 15.16
CA LEU A 11 5.65 -12.63 15.81
C LEU A 11 5.58 -13.42 17.13
N PRO A 12 4.87 -12.90 18.14
CA PRO A 12 4.47 -13.68 19.30
C PRO A 12 3.69 -14.94 18.87
N SER A 13 3.93 -16.06 19.56
CA SER A 13 3.34 -17.36 19.23
C SER A 13 1.81 -17.34 19.15
N GLU A 14 1.15 -16.63 20.06
CA GLU A 14 -0.32 -16.50 20.09
C GLU A 14 -0.85 -15.70 18.89
N LEU A 15 -0.13 -14.66 18.46
CA LEU A 15 -0.48 -13.90 17.26
C LEU A 15 -0.29 -14.76 16.00
N LEU A 16 0.80 -15.52 15.92
CA LEU A 16 1.04 -16.44 14.79
C LEU A 16 -0.09 -17.47 14.65
N LYS A 17 -0.51 -18.10 15.76
CA LYS A 17 -1.64 -19.04 15.77
C LYS A 17 -2.93 -18.38 15.31
N ALA A 18 -3.19 -17.14 15.72
CA ALA A 18 -4.37 -16.41 15.28
C ALA A 18 -4.36 -16.13 13.78
N VAL A 19 -3.22 -15.67 13.23
CA VAL A 19 -3.06 -15.43 11.78
C VAL A 19 -3.26 -16.71 10.98
N GLN A 20 -2.71 -17.84 11.45
CA GLN A 20 -2.82 -19.15 10.79
C GLN A 20 -4.26 -19.68 10.67
N LYS A 21 -5.20 -19.18 11.48
CA LYS A 21 -6.64 -19.50 11.34
C LYS A 21 -7.26 -18.89 10.09
N HIS A 22 -6.70 -17.79 9.59
CA HIS A 22 -7.28 -17.00 8.49
C HIS A 22 -6.41 -16.98 7.23
N TRP A 23 -5.10 -17.25 7.36
CA TRP A 23 -4.16 -17.16 6.25
C TRP A 23 -3.12 -18.29 6.29
N ARG A 24 -2.70 -18.75 5.11
CA ARG A 24 -1.58 -19.67 4.92
C ARG A 24 -0.68 -19.14 3.80
N GLY A 25 0.64 -19.27 3.98
CA GLY A 25 1.64 -18.79 3.01
C GLY A 25 2.25 -17.44 3.40
N LEU A 26 2.77 -16.71 2.41
CA LEU A 26 3.43 -15.43 2.62
C LEU A 26 2.40 -14.33 2.92
N LEU A 27 2.65 -13.55 3.97
CA LEU A 27 1.83 -12.40 4.37
C LEU A 27 2.69 -11.14 4.35
N TYR A 28 2.33 -10.16 3.53
CA TYR A 28 2.93 -8.84 3.55
C TYR A 28 2.16 -7.94 4.52
N ILE A 29 2.82 -7.48 5.57
CA ILE A 29 2.28 -6.47 6.48
C ILE A 29 2.89 -5.12 6.06
N PRO A 30 2.08 -4.19 5.54
CA PRO A 30 2.60 -2.89 5.17
C PRO A 30 3.04 -2.09 6.41
N PRO A 31 4.06 -1.22 6.29
CA PRO A 31 4.49 -0.37 7.41
C PRO A 31 3.36 0.55 7.88
N VAL A 32 3.44 1.03 9.12
CA VAL A 32 2.37 1.83 9.78
C VAL A 32 2.02 3.10 8.98
N ASN A 33 2.99 3.69 8.28
CA ASN A 33 2.81 4.85 7.41
C ASN A 33 2.56 4.49 5.93
N TYR A 34 2.27 3.23 5.64
CA TYR A 34 1.89 2.82 4.30
C TYR A 34 0.49 3.35 4.00
N LYS A 35 0.45 4.49 3.33
CA LYS A 35 -0.78 5.09 2.80
C LYS A 35 -1.30 4.24 1.62
N SER A 36 -1.69 2.98 1.88
CA SER A 36 -2.22 2.07 0.85
C SER A 36 -3.57 2.51 0.30
N LYS A 37 -4.24 3.40 1.03
CA LYS A 37 -5.47 4.06 0.60
C LYS A 37 -5.12 5.49 0.26
N ALA A 38 -4.45 5.70 -0.87
CA ALA A 38 -4.78 6.91 -1.61
C ALA A 38 -6.29 6.89 -1.78
N ASP A 39 -6.97 7.89 -1.23
CA ASP A 39 -8.35 8.12 -1.61
C ASP A 39 -8.33 8.34 -3.13
N LYS A 40 -8.83 7.33 -3.86
CA LYS A 40 -8.78 7.33 -5.32
C LYS A 40 -9.51 8.55 -5.87
N ASN A 41 -10.57 8.98 -5.17
CA ASN A 41 -11.35 10.15 -5.54
C ASN A 41 -10.51 11.42 -5.36
N PHE A 42 -9.73 11.51 -4.27
CA PHE A 42 -8.77 12.61 -4.07
C PHE A 42 -7.75 12.67 -5.21
N VAL A 43 -7.11 11.54 -5.55
CA VAL A 43 -6.11 11.50 -6.63
C VAL A 43 -6.73 11.89 -7.98
N GLN A 44 -7.93 11.42 -8.27
CA GLN A 44 -8.64 11.78 -9.51
C GLN A 44 -8.97 13.26 -9.57
N ASN A 45 -9.53 13.82 -8.50
CA ASN A 45 -9.94 15.23 -8.44
C ASN A 45 -8.74 16.16 -8.61
N MET A 46 -7.60 15.85 -7.97
CA MET A 46 -6.39 16.67 -8.08
C MET A 46 -5.75 16.59 -9.47
N VAL A 47 -5.80 15.43 -10.11
CA VAL A 47 -5.31 15.29 -11.49
C VAL A 47 -6.25 16.02 -12.45
N ALA A 48 -7.56 15.90 -12.26
CA ALA A 48 -8.57 16.57 -13.08
C ALA A 48 -8.51 18.10 -12.97
N SER A 49 -8.07 18.64 -11.83
CA SER A 49 -7.83 20.07 -11.66
C SER A 49 -6.53 20.56 -12.33
N GLY A 50 -5.74 19.66 -12.94
CA GLY A 50 -4.49 20.00 -13.60
C GLY A 50 -3.27 20.02 -12.68
N THR A 51 -3.40 19.57 -11.43
CA THR A 51 -2.28 19.54 -10.48
C THR A 51 -1.18 18.60 -10.99
N PRO A 52 0.10 19.03 -11.01
CA PRO A 52 1.20 18.16 -11.40
C PRO A 52 1.28 16.89 -10.55
N ILE A 53 1.55 15.75 -11.19
CA ILE A 53 1.56 14.44 -10.53
C ILE A 53 2.59 14.35 -9.40
N GLY A 54 3.72 15.05 -9.52
CA GLY A 54 4.74 15.14 -8.47
C GLY A 54 4.18 15.75 -7.18
N GLU A 55 3.44 16.84 -7.29
CA GLU A 55 2.83 17.52 -6.15
C GLU A 55 1.73 16.65 -5.50
N VAL A 56 0.91 15.98 -6.32
CA VAL A 56 -0.12 15.05 -5.82
C VAL A 56 0.52 13.90 -5.04
N ALA A 57 1.64 13.37 -5.54
CA ALA A 57 2.42 12.32 -4.89
C ALA A 57 2.95 12.77 -3.51
N ASP A 58 3.53 13.96 -3.44
CA ASP A 58 4.07 14.52 -2.19
C ASP A 58 2.96 14.76 -1.15
N MET A 59 1.82 15.35 -1.55
CA MET A 59 0.68 15.61 -0.66
C MET A 59 0.17 14.35 0.04
N ILE A 60 0.11 13.23 -0.69
CA ILE A 60 -0.48 11.98 -0.19
C ILE A 60 0.57 10.94 0.21
N GLY A 61 1.86 11.29 0.19
CA GLY A 61 2.96 10.39 0.54
C GLY A 61 3.00 9.13 -0.33
N LEU A 62 2.77 9.27 -1.64
CA LEU A 62 2.87 8.19 -2.61
C LEU A 62 3.92 8.49 -3.66
N THR A 63 4.38 7.47 -4.38
CA THR A 63 5.27 7.69 -5.53
C THR A 63 4.49 8.15 -6.75
N PRO A 64 5.09 8.96 -7.66
CA PRO A 64 4.47 9.31 -8.93
C PRO A 64 4.00 8.07 -9.73
N ARG A 65 4.81 7.00 -9.72
CA ARG A 65 4.47 5.70 -10.32
C ARG A 65 3.13 5.16 -9.79
N ARG A 66 2.87 5.29 -8.48
CA ARG A 66 1.61 4.81 -7.88
C ARG A 66 0.42 5.64 -8.34
N ILE A 67 0.58 6.94 -8.53
CA ILE A 67 -0.46 7.82 -9.09
C ILE A 67 -0.83 7.38 -10.52
N TYR A 68 0.15 7.15 -11.39
CA TYR A 68 -0.10 6.66 -12.75
C TYR A 68 -0.84 5.30 -12.77
N GLN A 69 -0.48 4.39 -11.86
CA GLN A 69 -1.20 3.11 -11.73
C GLN A 69 -2.65 3.27 -11.30
N ILE A 70 -2.93 4.22 -10.40
CA ILE A 70 -4.31 4.54 -9.97
C ILE A 70 -5.10 5.10 -11.16
N GLN A 71 -4.51 6.02 -11.94
CA GLN A 71 -5.17 6.55 -13.14
C GLN A 71 -5.46 5.47 -14.18
N LYS A 72 -4.49 4.58 -14.45
CA LYS A 72 -4.66 3.48 -15.43
C LYS A 72 -5.82 2.56 -15.05
N LYS A 73 -5.90 2.14 -13.78
CA LYS A 73 -6.96 1.26 -13.27
C LYS A 73 -8.38 1.84 -13.32
N ASN A 74 -8.53 3.15 -13.51
CA ASN A 74 -9.85 3.79 -13.60
C ASN A 74 -10.29 4.07 -15.05
N ARG A 75 -9.41 3.86 -16.04
CA ARG A 75 -9.75 3.97 -17.46
C ARG A 75 -10.23 2.64 -18.05
N GLU A 76 -9.98 1.54 -17.36
CA GLU A 76 -10.48 0.18 -17.64
C GLU A 76 -11.79 -0.05 -16.89
#